data_AF-A0A268TKI9-F1
#
_entry.id   AF-A0A268TKI9-F1
#
_cell.length_a   1.000
_cell.length_b   1.000
_cell.length_c   1.000
_cell.angle_alpha   90.00
_cell.angle_beta   90.00
_cell.angle_gamma   90.00
#
_symmetry.space_group_name_H-M   'P 1'
#
loop_
_entity.id
_entity.type
_entity.pdbx_description
1 polymer ?
#
loop_
_entity_poly.entity_id
_entity_poly.type
_entity_poly.pdbx_seq_one_letter_code
_entity_poly.pdbx_strand_id
1 'polypeptide(L)'
;MMKIVIHRALKFSKRIAKPFFNNLILRWTVVSDEQEIIKTLRFCSFLVLKQVINATSYRLYLIGKLIKTTNFDSAYDSSMLHTYNIYAKESGKDIKDYSDIVVLHSNSGEAYIFLTYVLEAFIERYNCKDILFILTKRYHIDLLEAIHPSLPYVFIPYAKVPSILVKQTDRYRIFTILEDRYYIRFESMLRDGKNIHCLCEILKHLGIASLKLTFTPLNICDAHEKSLLTKVSKISLNLNNFVFMTPEADSCVSIESSFWQALIEALQAKGIDIFVNLMDSKTKKMLKGCIYKTCSLTFSEAILLSRKAKSIVSLRSGLVESLTQSNVPLFSLCTNLKNRGWLQKVDSKHVLNGFSLKAFPFVRQSFITEIDMSAVSTKKLISNIVDTALAKKASI
;
A
#
# COMPACT_ATOMS: atom_id res chain seq x y z
N MET A 1 -29.70 25.32 -6.02
CA MET A 1 -29.61 25.63 -7.47
C MET A 1 -28.21 25.38 -8.07
N MET A 2 -27.12 25.89 -7.47
CA MET A 2 -25.74 25.76 -7.99
C MET A 2 -25.19 24.31 -8.10
N LYS A 3 -25.56 23.41 -7.17
CA LYS A 3 -25.19 21.97 -7.22
C LYS A 3 -25.78 21.24 -8.44
N ILE A 4 -26.97 21.64 -8.89
CA ILE A 4 -27.69 20.99 -10.01
C ILE A 4 -27.11 21.43 -11.35
N VAL A 5 -26.68 22.70 -11.45
CA VAL A 5 -26.04 23.27 -12.65
C VAL A 5 -24.67 22.62 -12.89
N ILE A 6 -23.85 22.46 -11.85
CA ILE A 6 -22.54 21.78 -11.95
C ILE A 6 -22.71 20.30 -12.32
N HIS A 7 -23.70 19.62 -11.74
CA HIS A 7 -23.95 18.20 -12.02
C HIS A 7 -24.48 17.97 -13.45
N ARG A 8 -25.34 18.87 -13.97
CA ARG A 8 -25.83 18.81 -15.36
C ARG A 8 -24.75 19.17 -16.39
N ALA A 9 -23.90 20.17 -16.13
CA ALA A 9 -22.77 20.51 -16.99
C ALA A 9 -21.72 19.38 -17.08
N LEU A 10 -21.46 18.68 -15.97
CA LEU A 10 -20.57 17.50 -15.94
C LEU A 10 -21.16 16.27 -16.65
N LYS A 11 -22.48 16.17 -16.76
CA LYS A 11 -23.17 15.05 -17.44
C LYS A 11 -23.30 15.30 -18.95
N PHE A 12 -23.51 16.55 -19.35
CA PHE A 12 -23.59 16.96 -20.76
C PHE A 12 -22.23 16.87 -21.47
N SER A 13 -21.15 17.32 -20.80
CA SER A 13 -19.78 17.17 -21.33
C SER A 13 -19.38 15.71 -21.53
N LYS A 14 -19.68 14.81 -20.60
CA LYS A 14 -19.31 13.38 -20.69
C LYS A 14 -19.79 12.63 -21.93
N ARG A 15 -20.86 13.07 -22.61
CA ARG A 15 -21.51 12.31 -23.69
C ARG A 15 -21.03 12.70 -25.09
N ILE A 16 -20.56 13.94 -25.27
CA ILE A 16 -20.12 14.48 -26.57
C ILE A 16 -18.60 14.68 -26.60
N ALA A 17 -17.97 14.89 -25.45
CA ALA A 17 -16.54 15.24 -25.32
C ALA A 17 -15.58 14.04 -25.23
N LYS A 18 -16.07 12.81 -25.14
CA LYS A 18 -15.21 11.68 -24.71
C LYS A 18 -13.98 11.40 -25.62
N PRO A 19 -14.04 11.62 -26.96
CA PRO A 19 -12.86 11.43 -27.81
C PRO A 19 -11.91 12.64 -27.86
N PHE A 20 -12.41 13.87 -27.71
CA PHE A 20 -11.61 15.10 -27.90
C PHE A 20 -10.86 15.58 -26.64
N PHE A 21 -11.22 15.06 -25.47
CA PHE A 21 -10.95 15.77 -24.21
C PHE A 21 -10.15 14.97 -23.17
N ASN A 22 -9.58 13.83 -23.56
CA ASN A 22 -8.85 12.95 -22.64
C ASN A 22 -7.56 13.55 -22.06
N ASN A 23 -7.07 14.72 -22.51
CA ASN A 23 -5.86 15.36 -21.97
C ASN A 23 -5.92 16.89 -21.76
N LEU A 24 -7.00 17.58 -22.18
CA LEU A 24 -7.03 19.04 -22.32
C LEU A 24 -7.94 19.79 -21.34
N ILE A 25 -8.97 19.14 -20.75
CA ILE A 25 -9.94 19.89 -19.95
C ILE A 25 -9.49 20.04 -18.49
N LEU A 26 -9.52 18.97 -17.69
CA LEU A 26 -9.37 19.07 -16.24
C LEU A 26 -8.04 18.48 -15.78
N ARG A 27 -7.14 19.30 -15.24
CA ARG A 27 -5.85 18.86 -14.69
C ARG A 27 -5.76 19.16 -13.20
N TRP A 28 -5.53 18.10 -12.41
CA TRP A 28 -5.10 18.24 -11.03
C TRP A 28 -3.58 18.41 -10.99
N THR A 29 -3.10 19.39 -10.24
CA THR A 29 -1.70 19.49 -9.84
C THR A 29 -1.64 19.60 -8.34
N VAL A 30 -0.66 18.94 -7.74
CA VAL A 30 -0.40 18.99 -6.31
C VAL A 30 1.05 19.30 -6.13
N VAL A 31 1.31 20.34 -5.34
CA VAL A 31 2.63 20.73 -4.90
C VAL A 31 2.59 20.68 -3.38
N SER A 32 3.64 20.14 -2.77
CA SER A 32 3.84 20.25 -1.33
C SER A 32 5.21 20.86 -1.11
N ASP A 33 5.28 21.83 -0.21
CA ASP A 33 6.51 22.21 0.47
C ASP A 33 6.47 21.70 1.92
N GLU A 34 7.39 22.15 2.76
CA GLU A 34 7.46 21.73 4.17
C GLU A 34 6.23 22.17 5.00
N GLN A 35 5.53 23.22 4.59
CA GLN A 35 4.49 23.88 5.37
C GLN A 35 3.08 23.63 4.82
N GLU A 36 2.92 23.57 3.50
CA GLU A 36 1.61 23.47 2.85
C GLU A 36 1.57 22.44 1.70
N ILE A 37 0.41 21.80 1.56
CA ILE A 37 -0.01 21.11 0.34
C ILE A 37 -0.96 22.03 -0.42
N ILE A 38 -0.61 22.37 -1.64
CA ILE A 38 -1.46 23.12 -2.56
C ILE A 38 -1.96 22.18 -3.66
N LYS A 39 -3.27 21.98 -3.72
CA LYS A 39 -3.94 21.22 -4.78
C LYS A 39 -4.65 22.20 -5.70
N THR A 40 -4.45 22.10 -7.00
CA THR A 40 -5.19 22.92 -7.96
C THR A 40 -5.83 22.08 -9.05
N LEU A 41 -7.07 22.41 -9.40
CA LEU A 41 -7.81 21.88 -10.53
C LEU A 41 -7.95 22.98 -11.56
N ARG A 42 -7.42 22.75 -12.76
CA ARG A 42 -7.51 23.69 -13.88
C ARG A 42 -8.42 23.17 -14.98
N PHE A 43 -9.26 24.03 -15.56
CA PHE A 43 -10.05 23.81 -16.77
C PHE A 43 -9.43 24.63 -17.92
N CYS A 44 -8.89 24.02 -18.98
CA CYS A 44 -8.26 24.74 -20.09
C CYS A 44 -7.30 25.86 -19.62
N SER A 45 -6.42 25.53 -18.66
CA SER A 45 -5.49 26.44 -17.96
C SER A 45 -6.08 27.38 -16.90
N PHE A 46 -7.41 27.59 -16.86
CA PHE A 46 -8.07 28.40 -15.83
C PHE A 46 -8.16 27.67 -14.49
N LEU A 47 -7.75 28.31 -13.40
CA LEU A 47 -7.88 27.75 -12.05
C LEU A 47 -9.35 27.71 -11.62
N VAL A 48 -9.92 26.51 -11.56
CA VAL A 48 -11.30 26.28 -11.12
C VAL A 48 -11.35 26.06 -9.61
N LEU A 49 -10.46 25.21 -9.09
CA LEU A 49 -10.44 24.88 -7.67
C LEU A 49 -9.01 24.98 -7.15
N LYS A 50 -8.82 25.57 -5.98
CA LYS A 50 -7.55 25.50 -5.23
C LYS A 50 -7.86 25.03 -3.81
N GLN A 51 -7.09 24.07 -3.32
CA GLN A 51 -7.08 23.63 -1.94
C GLN A 51 -5.71 23.96 -1.36
N VAL A 52 -5.67 24.53 -0.18
CA VAL A 52 -4.44 24.76 0.58
C VAL A 52 -4.61 24.06 1.91
N ILE A 53 -3.74 23.11 2.20
CA ILE A 53 -3.76 22.31 3.41
C ILE A 53 -2.45 22.55 4.12
N ASN A 54 -2.48 22.97 5.37
CA ASN A 54 -1.28 23.13 6.18
C ASN A 54 -1.49 22.47 7.55
N ALA A 55 -0.56 22.66 8.48
CA ALA A 55 -0.64 22.06 9.81
C ALA A 55 -1.88 22.50 10.62
N THR A 56 -2.44 23.67 10.32
CA THR A 56 -3.48 24.31 11.14
C THR A 56 -4.82 24.47 10.42
N SER A 57 -4.87 24.27 9.11
CA SER A 57 -6.08 24.55 8.34
C SER A 57 -6.15 23.84 6.99
N TYR A 58 -7.39 23.71 6.52
CA TYR A 58 -7.78 23.40 5.16
C TYR A 58 -8.56 24.58 4.59
N ARG A 59 -8.10 25.14 3.48
CA ARG A 59 -8.73 26.25 2.77
C ARG A 59 -9.10 25.82 1.35
N LEU A 60 -10.35 26.04 0.96
CA LEU A 60 -10.89 25.70 -0.36
C LEU A 60 -11.31 26.97 -1.09
N TYR A 61 -10.77 27.15 -2.29
CA TYR A 61 -11.06 28.27 -3.18
C TYR A 61 -11.72 27.75 -4.46
N LEU A 62 -12.76 28.43 -4.94
CA LEU A 62 -13.42 28.20 -6.21
C LEU A 62 -13.28 29.45 -7.07
N ILE A 63 -12.63 29.32 -8.23
CA ILE A 63 -12.35 30.42 -9.17
C ILE A 63 -11.73 31.62 -8.43
N GLY A 64 -10.69 31.33 -7.64
CA GLY A 64 -9.97 32.32 -6.83
C GLY A 64 -10.67 32.79 -5.54
N LYS A 65 -11.98 32.55 -5.36
CA LYS A 65 -12.71 32.96 -4.15
C LYS A 65 -12.64 31.89 -3.06
N LEU A 66 -12.28 32.26 -1.84
CA LEU A 66 -12.34 31.36 -0.67
C LEU A 66 -13.80 30.99 -0.39
N ILE A 67 -14.11 29.70 -0.41
CA ILE A 67 -15.48 29.18 -0.18
C ILE A 67 -15.60 28.34 1.09
N LYS A 68 -14.49 27.83 1.64
CA LYS A 68 -14.49 27.07 2.89
C LYS A 68 -13.14 27.15 3.57
N THR A 69 -13.15 27.43 4.87
CA THR A 69 -12.01 27.20 5.76
C THR A 69 -12.43 26.19 6.80
N THR A 70 -11.55 25.25 7.10
CA THR A 70 -11.68 24.31 8.21
C THR A 70 -10.38 24.36 8.97
N ASN A 71 -10.42 24.92 10.17
CA ASN A 71 -9.27 24.94 11.05
C ASN A 71 -9.13 23.58 11.72
N PHE A 72 -7.90 23.10 11.86
CA PHE A 72 -7.55 21.95 12.67
C PHE A 72 -7.36 22.41 14.13
N ASP A 73 -8.40 23.08 14.63
CA ASP A 73 -8.47 23.68 15.96
C ASP A 73 -8.98 22.67 17.01
N SER A 74 -9.18 23.14 18.23
CA SER A 74 -9.66 22.32 19.35
C SER A 74 -10.99 21.62 19.06
N ALA A 75 -11.86 22.18 18.20
CA ALA A 75 -13.11 21.53 17.82
C ALA A 75 -12.88 20.34 16.88
N TYR A 76 -11.94 20.46 15.94
CA TYR A 76 -11.51 19.32 15.11
C TYR A 76 -10.94 18.20 15.97
N ASP A 77 -10.03 18.55 16.89
CA ASP A 77 -9.38 17.59 17.78
C ASP A 77 -10.40 16.91 18.71
N SER A 78 -11.33 17.68 19.29
CA SER A 78 -12.40 17.17 20.13
C SER A 78 -13.30 16.20 19.37
N SER A 79 -13.67 16.53 18.12
CA SER A 79 -14.49 15.65 17.30
C SER A 79 -13.78 14.35 16.95
N MET A 80 -12.48 14.41 16.61
CA MET A 80 -11.66 13.23 16.33
C MET A 80 -11.54 12.34 17.57
N LEU A 81 -11.14 12.89 18.71
CA LEU A 81 -11.01 12.17 19.97
C LEU A 81 -12.34 11.58 20.45
N HIS A 82 -13.45 12.30 20.22
CA HIS A 82 -14.79 11.78 20.51
C HIS A 82 -15.08 10.51 19.67
N THR A 83 -14.77 10.52 18.38
CA THR A 83 -14.89 9.32 17.54
C THR A 83 -13.99 8.20 18.05
N TYR A 84 -12.73 8.49 18.37
CA TYR A 84 -11.81 7.45 18.85
C TYR A 84 -12.31 6.81 20.15
N ASN A 85 -12.83 7.62 21.07
CA ASN A 85 -13.39 7.15 22.33
C ASN A 85 -14.62 6.25 22.15
N ILE A 86 -15.52 6.57 21.19
CA ILE A 86 -16.69 5.72 20.88
C ILE A 86 -16.21 4.33 20.45
N TYR A 87 -15.34 4.27 19.44
CA TYR A 87 -14.87 2.99 18.89
C TYR A 87 -14.00 2.21 19.88
N ALA A 88 -13.22 2.90 20.72
CA ALA A 88 -12.48 2.26 21.80
C ALA A 88 -13.43 1.56 22.78
N LYS A 89 -14.48 2.25 23.24
CA LYS A 89 -15.48 1.67 24.15
C LYS A 89 -16.23 0.50 23.53
N GLU A 90 -16.62 0.59 22.26
CA GLU A 90 -17.23 -0.51 21.51
C GLU A 90 -16.31 -1.73 21.41
N SER A 91 -15.00 -1.50 21.41
CA SER A 91 -13.96 -2.55 21.40
C SER A 91 -13.52 -3.00 22.79
N GLY A 92 -14.26 -2.63 23.85
CA GLY A 92 -13.97 -2.97 25.24
C GLY A 92 -12.73 -2.30 25.83
N LYS A 93 -12.31 -1.14 25.28
CA LYS A 93 -11.15 -0.37 25.72
C LYS A 93 -11.60 1.01 26.22
N ASP A 94 -10.85 1.62 27.14
CA ASP A 94 -10.97 3.05 27.43
C ASP A 94 -9.77 3.78 26.83
N ILE A 95 -10.03 4.75 25.93
CA ILE A 95 -8.96 5.55 25.32
C ILE A 95 -8.12 6.30 26.37
N LYS A 96 -8.71 6.53 27.55
CA LYS A 96 -8.05 7.15 28.70
C LYS A 96 -6.89 6.33 29.25
N ASP A 97 -6.88 5.02 29.05
CA ASP A 97 -5.80 4.14 29.52
C ASP A 97 -4.51 4.30 28.73
N TYR A 98 -4.54 5.12 27.68
CA TYR A 98 -3.45 5.31 26.73
C TYR A 98 -2.96 6.75 26.75
N SER A 99 -1.66 6.94 26.57
CA SER A 99 -1.04 8.28 26.46
C SER A 99 -0.58 8.58 25.04
N ASP A 100 -0.20 7.53 24.30
CA ASP A 100 0.24 7.63 22.91
C ASP A 100 -0.70 6.88 21.97
N ILE A 101 -1.21 7.59 20.98
CA ILE A 101 -2.11 7.05 19.97
C ILE A 101 -1.36 7.00 18.64
N VAL A 102 -1.15 5.80 18.09
CA VAL A 102 -0.47 5.61 16.82
C VAL A 102 -1.49 5.26 15.74
N VAL A 103 -1.64 6.15 14.77
CA VAL A 103 -2.62 6.02 13.69
C VAL A 103 -1.95 5.43 12.46
N LEU A 104 -2.38 4.23 12.05
CA LEU A 104 -1.98 3.60 10.80
C LEU A 104 -2.98 3.95 9.69
N HIS A 105 -2.54 4.85 8.80
CA HIS A 105 -3.29 5.29 7.62
C HIS A 105 -2.66 4.87 6.28
N SER A 106 -1.41 4.44 6.32
CA SER A 106 -0.60 4.06 5.17
C SER A 106 -1.17 2.87 4.38
N ASN A 107 -0.61 2.60 3.20
CA ASN A 107 -0.94 1.38 2.46
C ASN A 107 -0.23 0.17 3.06
N SER A 108 -0.62 -1.04 2.65
CA SER A 108 -0.13 -2.30 3.24
C SER A 108 1.39 -2.40 3.24
N GLY A 109 2.07 -1.91 2.20
CA GLY A 109 3.53 -1.94 2.10
C GLY A 109 4.19 -1.09 3.19
N GLU A 110 3.84 0.18 3.31
CA GLU A 110 4.46 1.02 4.33
C GLU A 110 3.97 0.71 5.75
N ALA A 111 2.73 0.24 5.92
CA ALA A 111 2.26 -0.29 7.20
C ALA A 111 3.09 -1.50 7.64
N TYR A 112 3.32 -2.45 6.73
CA TYR A 112 4.19 -3.60 6.99
C TYR A 112 5.62 -3.16 7.32
N ILE A 113 6.20 -2.23 6.55
CA ILE A 113 7.55 -1.71 6.80
C ILE A 113 7.65 -1.10 8.20
N PHE A 114 6.69 -0.25 8.56
CA PHE A 114 6.66 0.40 9.86
C PHE A 114 6.60 -0.63 11.00
N LEU A 115 5.64 -1.56 10.93
CA LEU A 115 5.42 -2.57 11.96
C LEU A 115 6.59 -3.55 12.08
N THR A 116 7.25 -3.89 10.97
CA THR A 116 8.29 -4.92 10.91
C THR A 116 9.68 -4.40 11.25
N TYR A 117 10.03 -3.20 10.76
CA TYR A 117 11.41 -2.69 10.83
C TYR A 117 11.57 -1.45 11.70
N VAL A 118 10.51 -0.66 11.89
CA VAL A 118 10.63 0.72 12.38
C VAL A 118 10.01 0.92 13.75
N LEU A 119 9.00 0.12 14.12
CA LEU A 119 8.18 0.34 15.31
C LEU A 119 9.01 0.42 16.59
N GLU A 120 9.96 -0.49 16.80
CA GLU A 120 10.79 -0.49 18.03
C GLU A 120 11.64 0.78 18.13
N ALA A 121 12.33 1.14 17.05
CA ALA A 121 13.13 2.37 16.99
C ALA A 121 12.25 3.63 17.13
N PHE A 122 11.02 3.59 16.63
CA PHE A 122 10.04 4.66 16.79
C PHE A 122 9.61 4.81 18.26
N ILE A 123 9.25 3.70 18.93
CA ILE A 123 8.88 3.69 20.35
C ILE A 123 10.01 4.25 21.20
N GLU A 124 11.25 3.83 20.94
CA GLU A 124 12.43 4.35 21.64
C GLU A 124 12.61 5.86 21.39
N ARG A 125 12.56 6.28 20.13
CA ARG A 125 12.82 7.67 19.71
C ARG A 125 11.87 8.68 20.35
N TYR A 126 10.60 8.31 20.49
CA TYR A 126 9.56 9.17 21.05
C TYR A 126 9.24 8.85 22.51
N ASN A 127 9.93 7.86 23.10
CA ASN A 127 9.65 7.33 24.43
C ASN A 127 8.15 7.04 24.60
N CYS A 128 7.61 6.23 23.69
CA CYS A 128 6.19 5.95 23.67
C CYS A 128 5.78 5.05 24.86
N LYS A 129 4.64 5.36 25.47
CA LYS A 129 4.07 4.65 26.64
C LYS A 129 2.58 4.42 26.42
N ASP A 130 2.06 3.31 26.96
CA ASP A 130 0.64 2.98 26.94
C ASP A 130 0.03 3.24 25.55
N ILE A 131 0.54 2.51 24.56
CA ILE A 131 0.28 2.79 23.14
C ILE A 131 -1.06 2.20 22.72
N LEU A 132 -1.90 2.97 22.04
CA LEU A 132 -3.07 2.47 21.32
C LEU A 132 -2.91 2.65 19.82
N PHE A 133 -3.11 1.58 19.05
CA PHE A 133 -3.17 1.68 17.60
C PHE A 133 -4.57 2.03 17.10
N ILE A 134 -4.68 3.06 16.26
CA ILE A 134 -5.88 3.34 15.48
C ILE A 134 -5.68 2.85 14.06
N LEU A 135 -6.43 1.83 13.68
CA LEU A 135 -6.33 1.16 12.39
C LEU A 135 -7.42 1.67 11.46
N THR A 136 -7.03 2.20 10.30
CA THR A 136 -8.02 2.81 9.37
C THR A 136 -8.46 1.88 8.23
N LYS A 137 -7.78 0.74 8.05
CA LYS A 137 -8.04 -0.24 6.99
C LYS A 137 -8.05 -1.65 7.58
N ARG A 138 -8.94 -2.52 7.09
CA ARG A 138 -9.12 -3.87 7.66
C ARG A 138 -7.84 -4.69 7.65
N TYR A 139 -7.05 -4.63 6.58
CA TYR A 139 -5.78 -5.36 6.50
C TYR A 139 -4.73 -4.88 7.52
N HIS A 140 -4.89 -3.71 8.14
CA HIS A 140 -4.01 -3.32 9.24
C HIS A 140 -4.23 -4.19 10.48
N ILE A 141 -5.45 -4.72 10.67
CA ILE A 141 -5.75 -5.66 11.75
C ILE A 141 -4.91 -6.92 11.53
N ASP A 142 -5.07 -7.54 10.35
CA ASP A 142 -4.31 -8.73 9.98
C ASP A 142 -2.80 -8.53 10.10
N LEU A 143 -2.27 -7.37 9.70
CA LEU A 143 -0.85 -7.04 9.82
C LEU A 143 -0.40 -6.88 11.27
N LEU A 144 -1.14 -6.11 12.08
CA LEU A 144 -0.77 -5.83 13.46
C LEU A 144 -0.86 -7.10 14.30
N GLU A 145 -1.94 -7.87 14.16
CA GLU A 145 -2.10 -9.15 14.88
C GLU A 145 -1.03 -10.18 14.47
N ALA A 146 -0.64 -10.18 13.19
CA ALA A 146 0.40 -11.08 12.72
C ALA A 146 1.81 -10.70 13.21
N ILE A 147 2.13 -9.41 13.38
CA ILE A 147 3.50 -8.99 13.74
C ILE A 147 3.61 -8.72 15.25
N HIS A 148 2.60 -8.10 15.84
CA HIS A 148 2.56 -7.63 17.23
C HIS A 148 1.20 -7.97 17.89
N PRO A 149 0.90 -9.26 18.15
CA PRO A 149 -0.42 -9.70 18.64
C PRO A 149 -0.82 -9.13 20.01
N SER A 150 0.14 -8.66 20.81
CA SER A 150 -0.11 -8.09 22.13
C SER A 150 -0.42 -6.59 22.11
N LEU A 151 -0.20 -5.89 20.98
CA LEU A 151 -0.43 -4.45 20.92
C LEU A 151 -1.92 -4.14 20.81
N PRO A 152 -2.45 -3.27 21.67
CA PRO A 152 -3.87 -2.96 21.67
C PRO A 152 -4.19 -2.05 20.48
N TYR A 153 -5.33 -2.33 19.87
CA TYR A 153 -5.79 -1.57 18.72
C TYR A 153 -7.31 -1.36 18.71
N VAL A 154 -7.74 -0.39 17.90
CA VAL A 154 -9.13 -0.11 17.55
C VAL A 154 -9.21 0.11 16.05
N PHE A 155 -10.14 -0.56 15.39
CA PHE A 155 -10.41 -0.34 13.97
C PHE A 155 -11.47 0.75 13.79
N ILE A 156 -11.09 1.84 13.13
CA ILE A 156 -11.98 2.98 12.85
C ILE A 156 -11.97 3.23 11.33
N PRO A 157 -12.98 2.74 10.60
CA PRO A 157 -13.08 3.03 9.18
C PRO A 157 -13.27 4.54 8.99
N TYR A 158 -12.54 5.13 8.03
CA TYR A 158 -12.61 6.57 7.73
C TYR A 158 -12.28 7.48 8.93
N ALA A 159 -11.39 7.05 9.82
CA ALA A 159 -10.91 7.87 10.92
C ALA A 159 -10.46 9.26 10.43
N LYS A 160 -10.84 10.30 11.19
CA LYS A 160 -10.17 11.61 11.06
C LYS A 160 -8.73 11.43 11.54
N VAL A 161 -7.77 11.92 10.77
CA VAL A 161 -6.34 11.79 11.07
C VAL A 161 -5.70 13.18 11.03
N PRO A 162 -4.81 13.52 11.98
CA PRO A 162 -3.99 14.71 11.89
C PRO A 162 -3.22 14.77 10.55
N SER A 163 -3.10 15.96 9.97
CA SER A 163 -2.27 16.21 8.77
C SER A 163 -0.78 16.35 9.10
N ILE A 164 -0.39 16.05 10.34
CA ILE A 164 0.95 16.23 10.88
C ILE A 164 1.41 14.94 11.56
N LEU A 165 2.72 14.71 11.60
CA LEU A 165 3.30 13.51 12.19
C LEU A 165 2.90 13.36 13.66
N VAL A 166 3.04 14.42 14.47
CA VAL A 166 2.68 14.40 15.89
C VAL A 166 1.75 15.56 16.22
N LYS A 167 0.58 15.24 16.75
CA LYS A 167 -0.37 16.22 17.31
C LYS A 167 -0.43 16.04 18.82
N GLN A 168 -0.02 17.06 19.56
CA GLN A 168 -0.17 17.13 21.01
C GLN A 168 -1.56 17.66 21.35
N THR A 169 -2.21 16.99 22.29
CA THR A 169 -3.40 17.48 23.00
C THR A 169 -3.10 17.54 24.49
N ASP A 170 -4.03 18.04 25.31
CA ASP A 170 -3.83 18.12 26.77
C ASP A 170 -3.51 16.76 27.42
N ARG A 171 -3.97 15.66 26.81
CA ARG A 171 -3.80 14.30 27.35
C ARG A 171 -3.00 13.34 26.47
N TYR A 172 -3.08 13.51 25.16
CA TYR A 172 -2.58 12.51 24.21
C TYR A 172 -1.53 13.09 23.27
N ARG A 173 -0.53 12.28 22.93
CA ARG A 173 0.26 12.46 21.70
C ARG A 173 -0.31 11.54 20.62
N ILE A 174 -0.73 12.14 19.51
CA ILE A 174 -1.33 11.41 18.41
C ILE A 174 -0.36 11.41 17.24
N PHE A 175 0.16 10.24 16.91
CA PHE A 175 1.12 10.02 15.85
C PHE A 175 0.42 9.55 14.58
N THR A 176 0.48 10.33 13.50
CA THR A 176 -0.02 9.90 12.19
C THR A 176 1.16 9.40 11.37
N ILE A 177 1.28 8.08 11.27
CA ILE A 177 2.40 7.46 10.56
C ILE A 177 2.22 7.66 9.05
N LEU A 178 3.20 8.33 8.44
CA LEU A 178 3.27 8.61 7.00
C LEU A 178 2.03 9.35 6.48
N GLU A 179 1.87 10.59 6.94
CA GLU A 179 0.80 11.48 6.51
C GLU A 179 0.92 11.90 5.01
N ASP A 180 -0.11 12.56 4.48
CA ASP A 180 -0.24 12.89 3.07
C ASP A 180 0.98 13.62 2.45
N ARG A 181 1.62 14.54 3.18
CA ARG A 181 2.80 15.29 2.73
C ARG A 181 3.99 14.37 2.52
N TYR A 182 4.18 13.35 3.37
CA TYR A 182 5.19 12.33 3.15
C TYR A 182 5.05 11.70 1.75
N TYR A 183 3.85 11.22 1.40
CA TYR A 183 3.62 10.57 0.10
C TYR A 183 3.82 11.52 -1.08
N ILE A 184 3.31 12.76 -0.97
CA ILE A 184 3.45 13.76 -2.04
C ILE A 184 4.93 14.11 -2.25
N ARG A 185 5.67 14.37 -1.16
CA ARG A 185 7.10 14.70 -1.22
C ARG A 185 7.90 13.54 -1.78
N PHE A 186 7.70 12.34 -1.26
CA PHE A 186 8.43 11.14 -1.67
C PHE A 186 8.23 10.84 -3.16
N GLU A 187 6.99 10.79 -3.63
CA GLU A 187 6.71 10.52 -5.05
C GLU A 187 7.11 11.68 -5.97
N SER A 188 7.16 12.92 -5.48
CA SER A 188 7.74 14.04 -6.23
C SER A 188 9.24 13.83 -6.42
N MET A 189 9.98 13.56 -5.35
CA MET A 189 11.43 13.33 -5.41
C MET A 189 11.79 12.15 -6.33
N LEU A 190 11.01 11.06 -6.29
CA LEU A 190 11.19 9.93 -7.22
C LEU A 190 11.03 10.36 -8.68
N ARG A 191 10.01 11.17 -8.97
CA ARG A 191 9.72 11.67 -10.32
C ARG A 191 10.80 12.62 -10.83
N ASP A 192 11.40 13.38 -9.93
CA ASP A 192 12.53 14.26 -10.20
C ASP A 192 13.85 13.48 -10.35
N GLY A 193 13.80 12.14 -10.37
CA GLY A 193 14.94 11.27 -10.56
C GLY A 193 15.90 11.22 -9.37
N LYS A 194 15.45 11.62 -8.17
CA LYS A 194 16.29 11.55 -6.97
C LYS A 194 16.56 10.08 -6.62
N ASN A 195 17.81 9.80 -6.28
CA ASN A 195 18.19 8.49 -5.80
C ASN A 195 17.82 8.33 -4.31
N ILE A 196 16.60 7.92 -4.05
CA ILE A 196 16.04 7.73 -2.70
C ILE A 196 15.34 6.37 -2.62
N HIS A 197 15.22 5.84 -1.41
CA HIS A 197 14.53 4.59 -1.12
C HIS A 197 13.46 4.80 -0.03
N CYS A 198 12.32 4.13 -0.14
CA CYS A 198 11.18 4.33 0.74
C CYS A 198 11.52 4.10 2.21
N LEU A 199 12.29 3.06 2.55
CA LEU A 199 12.72 2.81 3.93
C LEU A 199 13.52 3.99 4.48
N CYS A 200 14.53 4.47 3.75
CA CYS A 200 15.36 5.58 4.20
C CYS A 200 14.54 6.86 4.41
N GLU A 201 13.59 7.14 3.51
CA GLU A 201 12.73 8.31 3.62
C GLU A 201 11.69 8.18 4.75
N ILE A 202 11.20 6.97 5.06
CA ILE A 202 10.40 6.70 6.25
C ILE A 202 11.21 7.04 7.52
N LEU A 203 12.45 6.55 7.63
CA LEU A 203 13.29 6.82 8.80
C LEU A 203 13.58 8.31 8.96
N LYS A 204 13.92 8.98 7.86
CA LYS A 204 14.14 10.43 7.83
C LYS A 204 12.89 11.19 8.25
N HIS A 205 11.73 10.81 7.72
CA HIS A 205 10.45 11.43 8.08
C HIS A 205 10.12 11.26 9.56
N LEU A 206 10.42 10.10 10.14
CA LEU A 206 10.17 9.80 11.55
C LEU A 206 11.29 10.28 12.49
N GLY A 207 12.39 10.83 11.96
CA GLY A 207 13.53 11.30 12.74
C GLY A 207 14.32 10.17 13.42
N ILE A 208 14.41 9.00 12.76
CA ILE A 208 15.06 7.78 13.24
C ILE A 208 16.39 7.57 12.50
N ALA A 209 17.46 7.23 13.23
CA ALA A 209 18.74 6.87 12.64
C ALA A 209 18.74 5.42 12.12
N SER A 210 19.37 5.17 10.97
CA SER A 210 19.33 3.88 10.26
C SER A 210 19.95 2.69 11.00
N LEU A 211 20.85 2.92 11.95
CA LEU A 211 21.55 1.86 12.70
C LEU A 211 20.67 1.15 13.74
N LYS A 212 19.44 1.60 13.95
CA LYS A 212 18.54 1.09 15.00
C LYS A 212 17.45 0.13 14.50
N LEU A 213 17.51 -0.30 13.25
CA LEU A 213 16.47 -1.17 12.71
C LEU A 213 16.60 -2.59 13.26
N THR A 214 15.48 -3.09 13.73
CA THR A 214 15.28 -4.50 14.06
C THR A 214 14.37 -5.14 13.02
N PHE A 215 14.11 -6.44 13.18
CA PHE A 215 13.19 -7.17 12.32
C PHE A 215 12.28 -8.03 13.19
N THR A 216 11.00 -7.68 13.21
CA THR A 216 9.96 -8.50 13.84
C THR A 216 9.34 -9.41 12.79
N PRO A 217 9.65 -10.73 12.78
CA PRO A 217 9.02 -11.65 11.83
C PRO A 217 7.52 -11.78 12.13
N LEU A 218 6.75 -12.25 11.14
CA LEU A 218 5.36 -12.59 11.42
C LEU A 218 5.27 -13.76 12.40
N ASN A 219 4.41 -13.61 13.40
CA ASN A 219 3.93 -14.66 14.26
C ASN A 219 2.98 -15.59 13.48
N ILE A 220 3.48 -16.78 13.18
CA ILE A 220 2.75 -17.81 12.48
C ILE A 220 2.47 -18.93 13.48
N CYS A 221 1.21 -19.03 13.92
CA CYS A 221 0.75 -20.06 14.84
C CYS A 221 0.01 -21.19 14.11
N ASP A 222 -0.18 -22.32 14.81
CA ASP A 222 -0.84 -23.53 14.29
C ASP A 222 -2.26 -23.27 13.76
N ALA A 223 -2.97 -22.29 14.34
CA ALA A 223 -4.30 -21.91 13.89
C ALA A 223 -4.29 -21.37 12.45
N HIS A 224 -3.29 -20.57 12.08
CA HIS A 224 -3.11 -20.07 10.72
C HIS A 224 -2.80 -21.22 9.75
N GLU A 225 -1.95 -22.16 10.12
CA GLU A 225 -1.63 -23.31 9.27
C GLU A 225 -2.83 -24.23 9.07
N LYS A 226 -3.58 -24.55 10.13
CA LYS A 226 -4.80 -25.36 10.04
C LYS A 226 -5.86 -24.70 9.16
N SER A 227 -6.07 -23.39 9.31
CA SER A 227 -6.99 -22.62 8.46
C SER A 227 -6.55 -22.65 7.00
N LEU A 228 -5.26 -22.42 6.73
CA LEU A 228 -4.69 -22.50 5.39
C LEU A 228 -4.91 -23.87 4.75
N LEU A 229 -4.54 -24.95 5.44
CA LEU A 229 -4.67 -26.31 4.92
C LEU A 229 -6.13 -26.66 4.60
N THR A 230 -7.07 -26.20 5.43
CA THR A 230 -8.51 -26.37 5.20
C THR A 230 -8.99 -25.62 3.94
N LYS A 231 -8.45 -24.43 3.67
CA LYS A 231 -8.80 -23.66 2.47
C LYS A 231 -8.16 -24.26 1.21
N VAL A 232 -6.92 -24.70 1.33
CA VAL A 232 -6.12 -25.29 0.24
C VAL A 232 -6.69 -26.64 -0.20
N SER A 233 -7.14 -27.49 0.73
CA SER A 233 -7.72 -28.79 0.39
C SER A 233 -8.98 -28.65 -0.48
N LYS A 234 -9.80 -27.63 -0.25
CA LYS A 234 -11.02 -27.34 -1.03
C LYS A 234 -10.76 -26.96 -2.48
N ILE A 235 -9.56 -26.49 -2.80
CA ILE A 235 -9.15 -26.11 -4.16
C ILE A 235 -8.17 -27.13 -4.78
N SER A 236 -7.87 -28.21 -4.05
CA SER A 236 -6.98 -29.30 -4.45
C SER A 236 -5.61 -28.83 -4.95
N LEU A 237 -5.04 -27.76 -4.37
CA LEU A 237 -3.71 -27.24 -4.75
C LEU A 237 -2.60 -28.22 -4.36
N ASN A 238 -1.73 -28.56 -5.31
CA ASN A 238 -0.54 -29.35 -5.06
C ASN A 238 0.51 -28.50 -4.35
N LEU A 239 0.52 -28.60 -3.01
CA LEU A 239 1.44 -27.86 -2.15
C LEU A 239 2.93 -28.15 -2.39
N ASN A 240 3.26 -29.22 -3.10
CA ASN A 240 4.65 -29.59 -3.42
C ASN A 240 5.11 -29.08 -4.79
N ASN A 241 4.20 -28.60 -5.64
CA ASN A 241 4.53 -28.25 -7.02
C ASN A 241 3.64 -27.14 -7.56
N PHE A 242 3.78 -25.93 -7.03
CA PHE A 242 3.02 -24.77 -7.50
C PHE A 242 3.83 -23.46 -7.50
N VAL A 243 3.36 -22.49 -8.29
CA VAL A 243 3.80 -21.09 -8.26
C VAL A 243 2.72 -20.23 -7.58
N PHE A 244 3.14 -19.33 -6.71
CA PHE A 244 2.26 -18.36 -6.06
C PHE A 244 2.27 -17.04 -6.83
N MET A 245 1.12 -16.60 -7.33
CA MET A 245 1.01 -15.39 -8.14
C MET A 245 0.13 -14.32 -7.50
N THR A 246 0.58 -13.07 -7.55
CA THR A 246 -0.22 -11.90 -7.13
C THR A 246 -0.22 -10.86 -8.25
N PRO A 247 -1.18 -10.93 -9.18
CA PRO A 247 -1.21 -10.06 -10.36
C PRO A 247 -1.77 -8.66 -10.07
N GLU A 248 -2.22 -8.39 -8.84
CA GLU A 248 -2.96 -7.18 -8.46
C GLU A 248 -2.11 -6.21 -7.65
N ALA A 249 -2.27 -4.92 -7.92
CA ALA A 249 -1.72 -3.83 -7.12
C ALA A 249 -2.61 -2.59 -7.22
N ASP A 250 -2.85 -1.93 -6.10
CA ASP A 250 -3.59 -0.67 -6.08
C ASP A 250 -2.78 0.48 -6.67
N SER A 251 -1.48 0.51 -6.35
CA SER A 251 -0.56 1.61 -6.69
C SER A 251 -0.01 1.53 -8.11
N CYS A 252 0.30 0.33 -8.62
CA CYS A 252 0.95 0.11 -9.91
C CYS A 252 -0.05 -0.09 -11.05
N VAL A 253 0.34 0.30 -12.27
CA VAL A 253 -0.41 0.00 -13.51
C VAL A 253 -0.44 -1.51 -13.71
N SER A 254 -1.63 -2.05 -14.01
CA SER A 254 -1.80 -3.48 -14.24
C SER A 254 -1.00 -3.95 -15.45
N ILE A 255 -0.45 -5.16 -15.36
CA ILE A 255 0.17 -5.85 -16.50
C ILE A 255 -0.96 -6.45 -17.36
N GLU A 256 -0.76 -6.44 -18.69
CA GLU A 256 -1.69 -6.98 -19.68
C GLU A 256 -2.07 -8.44 -19.42
N SER A 257 -3.30 -8.81 -19.77
CA SER A 257 -3.82 -10.17 -19.55
C SER A 257 -2.99 -11.23 -20.26
N SER A 258 -2.52 -10.93 -21.47
CA SER A 258 -1.75 -11.84 -22.31
C SER A 258 -0.46 -12.33 -21.65
N PHE A 259 0.21 -11.48 -20.86
CA PHE A 259 1.38 -11.88 -20.08
C PHE A 259 1.04 -12.96 -19.06
N TRP A 260 0.01 -12.73 -18.25
CA TRP A 260 -0.38 -13.66 -17.20
C TRP A 260 -0.92 -14.97 -17.76
N GLN A 261 -1.72 -14.90 -18.83
CA GLN A 261 -2.23 -16.09 -19.53
C GLN A 261 -1.09 -16.94 -20.07
N ALA A 262 -0.15 -16.33 -20.79
CA ALA A 262 1.01 -17.05 -21.34
C ALA A 262 1.92 -17.64 -20.24
N LEU A 263 2.09 -16.94 -19.12
CA LEU A 263 2.86 -17.47 -17.99
C LEU A 263 2.16 -18.69 -17.35
N ILE A 264 0.84 -18.62 -17.14
CA ILE A 264 0.06 -19.74 -16.62
C ILE A 264 0.20 -20.94 -17.55
N GLU A 265 -0.06 -20.77 -18.84
CA GLU A 265 0.04 -21.85 -19.83
C GLU A 265 1.43 -22.48 -19.84
N ALA A 266 2.50 -21.67 -19.82
CA ALA A 266 3.88 -22.16 -19.82
C ALA A 266 4.23 -22.99 -18.57
N LEU A 267 3.74 -22.59 -17.39
CA LEU A 267 3.93 -23.34 -16.14
C LEU A 267 3.11 -24.64 -16.12
N GLN A 268 1.87 -24.61 -16.63
CA GLN A 268 1.01 -25.79 -16.71
C GLN A 268 1.51 -26.83 -17.68
N ALA A 269 2.09 -26.41 -18.80
CA ALA A 269 2.77 -27.31 -19.74
C ALA A 269 3.94 -28.07 -19.09
N LYS A 270 4.41 -27.64 -17.91
CA LYS A 270 5.42 -28.31 -17.08
C LYS A 270 4.83 -29.06 -15.88
N GLY A 271 3.51 -29.20 -15.82
CA GLY A 271 2.80 -29.87 -14.73
C GLY A 271 2.84 -29.11 -13.40
N ILE A 272 3.13 -27.81 -13.42
CA ILE A 272 3.20 -26.98 -12.22
C ILE A 272 1.83 -26.35 -11.98
N ASP A 273 1.32 -26.46 -10.75
CA ASP A 273 0.09 -25.80 -10.33
C ASP A 273 0.27 -24.29 -10.18
N ILE A 274 -0.84 -23.56 -10.26
CA ILE A 274 -0.85 -22.12 -10.10
C ILE A 274 -1.84 -21.76 -8.99
N PHE A 275 -1.33 -21.12 -7.94
CA PHE A 275 -2.16 -20.38 -7.00
C PHE A 275 -2.16 -18.89 -7.37
N VAL A 276 -3.34 -18.29 -7.53
CA VAL A 276 -3.48 -16.85 -7.77
C VAL A 276 -4.17 -16.20 -6.57
N ASN A 277 -3.48 -15.28 -5.91
CA ASN A 277 -4.05 -14.45 -4.86
C ASN A 277 -4.88 -13.33 -5.51
N LEU A 278 -6.21 -13.43 -5.41
CA LEU A 278 -7.15 -12.54 -6.07
C LEU A 278 -8.02 -11.80 -5.05
N MET A 279 -8.06 -10.48 -5.17
CA MET A 279 -8.93 -9.60 -4.40
C MET A 279 -9.98 -8.93 -5.31
N ASP A 280 -9.70 -8.72 -6.60
CA ASP A 280 -10.61 -8.05 -7.54
C ASP A 280 -11.29 -9.02 -8.54
N SER A 281 -12.61 -8.85 -8.67
CA SER A 281 -13.43 -9.44 -9.73
C SER A 281 -12.95 -9.15 -11.17
N LYS A 282 -12.26 -8.03 -11.42
CA LYS A 282 -11.73 -7.68 -12.76
C LYS A 282 -10.63 -8.63 -13.20
N THR A 283 -9.74 -8.99 -12.30
CA THR A 283 -8.65 -9.92 -12.57
C THR A 283 -9.18 -11.32 -12.85
N LYS A 284 -10.26 -11.73 -12.18
CA LYS A 284 -10.98 -12.98 -12.53
C LYS A 284 -11.44 -12.99 -13.98
N LYS A 285 -11.91 -11.85 -14.51
CA LYS A 285 -12.28 -11.71 -15.92
C LYS A 285 -11.06 -11.69 -16.85
N MET A 286 -9.97 -11.06 -16.42
CA MET A 286 -8.70 -10.99 -17.15
C MET A 286 -8.10 -12.39 -17.38
N LEU A 287 -8.24 -13.29 -16.41
CA LEU A 287 -7.73 -14.67 -16.46
C LEU A 287 -8.80 -15.68 -16.91
N LYS A 288 -9.86 -15.23 -17.59
CA LYS A 288 -10.90 -16.12 -18.09
C LYS A 288 -10.30 -17.12 -19.10
N GLY A 289 -10.57 -18.40 -18.90
CA GLY A 289 -10.05 -19.49 -19.74
C GLY A 289 -8.76 -20.12 -19.22
N CYS A 290 -8.04 -19.45 -18.30
CA CYS A 290 -6.92 -20.06 -17.61
C CYS A 290 -7.39 -21.02 -16.52
N ILE A 291 -6.66 -22.13 -16.35
CA ILE A 291 -6.85 -23.03 -15.21
C ILE A 291 -5.95 -22.53 -14.09
N TYR A 292 -6.50 -22.12 -12.96
CA TYR A 292 -5.74 -21.74 -11.78
C TYR A 292 -6.56 -21.98 -10.52
N LYS A 293 -5.88 -22.02 -9.37
CA LYS A 293 -6.47 -22.25 -8.05
C LYS A 293 -6.41 -20.94 -7.26
N THR A 294 -7.46 -20.65 -6.49
CA THR A 294 -7.55 -19.41 -5.70
C THR A 294 -8.47 -19.61 -4.51
N CYS A 295 -8.16 -19.00 -3.38
CA CYS A 295 -9.04 -18.89 -2.22
C CYS A 295 -8.66 -17.63 -1.42
N SER A 296 -9.56 -17.16 -0.56
CA SER A 296 -9.29 -15.97 0.26
C SER A 296 -8.28 -16.31 1.36
N LEU A 297 -7.15 -15.61 1.36
CA LEU A 297 -6.10 -15.76 2.38
C LEU A 297 -6.05 -14.52 3.28
N THR A 298 -5.79 -14.73 4.57
CA THR A 298 -5.26 -13.68 5.44
C THR A 298 -3.79 -13.42 5.10
N PHE A 299 -3.22 -12.36 5.66
CA PHE A 299 -1.81 -12.02 5.44
C PHE A 299 -0.85 -13.13 5.90
N SER A 300 -1.09 -13.70 7.08
CA SER A 300 -0.33 -14.83 7.62
C SER A 300 -0.46 -16.09 6.75
N GLU A 301 -1.67 -16.39 6.26
CA GLU A 301 -1.90 -17.52 5.37
C GLU A 301 -1.21 -17.35 4.00
N ALA A 302 -1.16 -16.13 3.46
CA ALA A 302 -0.46 -15.84 2.21
C ALA A 302 1.06 -16.09 2.31
N ILE A 303 1.67 -15.72 3.44
CA ILE A 303 3.09 -15.99 3.69
C ILE A 303 3.33 -17.48 3.93
N LEU A 304 2.48 -18.13 4.74
CA LEU A 304 2.53 -19.58 4.95
C LEU A 304 2.45 -20.36 3.63
N LEU A 305 1.50 -20.01 2.77
CA LEU A 305 1.33 -20.69 1.49
C LEU A 305 2.54 -20.43 0.59
N SER A 306 2.96 -19.19 0.46
CA SER A 306 4.08 -18.84 -0.44
C SER A 306 5.42 -19.47 -0.04
N ARG A 307 5.66 -19.79 1.25
CA ARG A 307 6.82 -20.60 1.70
C ARG A 307 6.85 -22.00 1.06
N LYS A 308 5.68 -22.57 0.77
CA LYS A 308 5.57 -23.90 0.14
C LYS A 308 5.73 -23.83 -1.39
N ALA A 309 5.57 -22.66 -2.00
CA ALA A 309 5.68 -22.47 -3.45
C ALA A 309 7.08 -22.78 -3.98
N LYS A 310 7.17 -23.02 -5.29
CA LYS A 310 8.44 -23.11 -6.02
C LYS A 310 9.05 -21.74 -6.30
N SER A 311 8.19 -20.79 -6.63
CA SER A 311 8.53 -19.39 -6.78
C SER A 311 7.29 -18.51 -6.58
N ILE A 312 7.53 -17.22 -6.40
CA ILE A 312 6.51 -16.18 -6.30
C ILE A 312 6.65 -15.29 -7.53
N VAL A 313 5.54 -14.97 -8.20
CA VAL A 313 5.52 -13.99 -9.29
C VAL A 313 4.48 -12.92 -8.99
N SER A 314 4.93 -11.68 -8.92
CA SER A 314 4.11 -10.63 -8.32
C SER A 314 4.22 -9.31 -9.05
N LEU A 315 3.09 -8.67 -9.34
CA LEU A 315 3.08 -7.23 -9.61
C LEU A 315 3.48 -6.49 -8.33
N ARG A 316 4.44 -5.56 -8.42
CA ARG A 316 4.93 -4.78 -7.27
C ARG A 316 3.75 -4.17 -6.53
N SER A 317 3.55 -4.59 -5.29
CA SER A 317 2.47 -4.17 -4.40
C SER A 317 2.94 -4.26 -2.95
N GLY A 318 2.18 -3.68 -2.01
CA GLY A 318 2.47 -3.70 -0.58
C GLY A 318 2.48 -5.09 0.09
N LEU A 319 1.92 -6.10 -0.58
CA LEU A 319 1.99 -7.49 -0.12
C LEU A 319 3.38 -8.09 -0.39
N VAL A 320 4.10 -7.61 -1.40
CA VAL A 320 5.36 -8.24 -1.83
C VAL A 320 6.46 -8.04 -0.81
N GLU A 321 6.45 -6.91 -0.10
CA GLU A 321 7.37 -6.62 1.00
C GLU A 321 7.36 -7.74 2.04
N SER A 322 6.19 -8.30 2.34
CA SER A 322 6.07 -9.37 3.31
C SER A 322 6.34 -10.76 2.74
N LEU A 323 6.05 -10.97 1.46
CA LEU A 323 6.40 -12.20 0.76
C LEU A 323 7.92 -12.41 0.63
N THR A 324 8.73 -11.38 0.88
CA THR A 324 10.20 -11.55 1.01
C THR A 324 10.58 -12.51 2.15
N GLN A 325 9.72 -12.68 3.16
CA GLN A 325 9.92 -13.64 4.27
C GLN A 325 9.69 -15.10 3.86
N SER A 326 9.19 -15.35 2.64
CA SER A 326 8.85 -16.70 2.20
C SER A 326 10.07 -17.56 1.88
N ASN A 327 11.25 -16.95 1.73
CA ASN A 327 12.51 -17.63 1.42
C ASN A 327 12.39 -18.59 0.23
N VAL A 328 11.70 -18.15 -0.82
CA VAL A 328 11.63 -18.81 -2.13
C VAL A 328 11.95 -17.77 -3.21
N PRO A 329 12.38 -18.18 -4.42
CA PRO A 329 12.59 -17.26 -5.52
C PRO A 329 11.37 -16.36 -5.76
N LEU A 330 11.57 -15.05 -5.82
CA LEU A 330 10.52 -14.04 -5.94
C LEU A 330 10.83 -13.13 -7.13
N PHE A 331 9.91 -13.08 -8.08
CA PHE A 331 9.91 -12.16 -9.21
C PHE A 331 8.98 -10.97 -8.92
N SER A 332 9.56 -9.80 -8.69
CA SER A 332 8.83 -8.55 -8.49
C SER A 332 8.77 -7.76 -9.79
N LEU A 333 7.60 -7.76 -10.41
CA LEU A 333 7.34 -7.10 -11.69
C LEU A 333 6.94 -5.65 -11.43
N CYS A 334 7.81 -4.72 -11.78
CA CYS A 334 7.63 -3.29 -11.57
C CYS A 334 7.05 -2.64 -12.84
N THR A 335 5.96 -1.91 -12.66
CA THR A 335 5.35 -1.04 -13.68
C THR A 335 5.26 0.39 -13.14
N ASN A 336 4.75 1.31 -13.96
CA ASN A 336 4.53 2.68 -13.54
C ASN A 336 3.53 2.75 -12.37
N LEU A 337 3.69 3.70 -11.45
CA LEU A 337 2.62 4.06 -10.51
C LEU A 337 1.47 4.71 -11.27
N LYS A 338 0.24 4.35 -10.91
CA LYS A 338 -0.98 4.96 -11.44
C LYS A 338 -1.03 6.44 -11.06
N ASN A 339 -1.59 7.26 -11.94
CA ASN A 339 -2.08 8.57 -11.55
C ASN A 339 -3.28 8.37 -10.61
N ARG A 340 -3.12 8.73 -9.35
CA ARG A 340 -4.13 8.58 -8.29
C ARG A 340 -4.78 9.91 -7.92
N GLY A 341 -4.82 10.85 -8.88
CA GLY A 341 -5.38 12.20 -8.73
C GLY A 341 -4.32 13.18 -8.24
N TRP A 342 -4.12 13.22 -6.93
CA TRP A 342 -3.09 14.03 -6.26
C TRP A 342 -1.66 13.47 -6.35
N LEU A 343 -1.51 12.16 -6.52
CA LEU A 343 -0.23 11.51 -6.74
C LEU A 343 -0.09 11.23 -8.24
N GLN A 344 0.83 11.94 -8.89
CA GLN A 344 1.04 11.82 -10.33
C GLN A 344 1.77 10.53 -10.69
N LYS A 345 1.71 10.12 -11.96
CA LYS A 345 2.38 8.92 -12.49
C LYS A 345 3.89 8.98 -12.31
N VAL A 346 4.47 7.95 -11.69
CA VAL A 346 5.93 7.71 -11.63
C VAL A 346 6.25 6.55 -12.57
N ASP A 347 7.28 6.64 -13.39
CA ASP A 347 7.68 5.56 -14.29
C ASP A 347 8.35 4.39 -13.56
N SER A 348 8.31 3.20 -14.17
CA SER A 348 8.74 1.93 -13.58
C SER A 348 10.21 1.93 -13.15
N LYS A 349 11.10 2.65 -13.85
CA LYS A 349 12.51 2.76 -13.47
C LYS A 349 12.66 3.48 -12.13
N HIS A 350 12.00 4.63 -11.97
CA HIS A 350 12.02 5.36 -10.70
C HIS A 350 11.28 4.61 -9.58
N VAL A 351 10.21 3.88 -9.90
CA VAL A 351 9.53 3.00 -8.95
C VAL A 351 10.48 1.92 -8.44
N LEU A 352 11.18 1.24 -9.35
CA LEU A 352 12.13 0.19 -9.00
C LEU A 352 13.23 0.74 -8.08
N ASN A 353 13.75 1.94 -8.36
CA ASN A 353 14.73 2.59 -7.50
C ASN A 353 14.17 2.91 -6.10
N GLY A 354 12.98 3.53 -6.06
CA GLY A 354 12.33 3.98 -4.83
C GLY A 354 11.84 2.87 -3.91
N PHE A 355 11.53 1.71 -4.47
CA PHE A 355 10.80 0.64 -3.79
C PHE A 355 11.46 -0.73 -3.93
N SER A 356 12.77 -0.75 -4.23
CA SER A 356 13.55 -1.98 -4.38
C SER A 356 13.47 -2.83 -3.11
N LEU A 357 12.96 -4.05 -3.26
CA LEU A 357 12.89 -5.06 -2.21
C LEU A 357 14.29 -5.46 -1.73
N LYS A 358 15.32 -5.31 -2.57
CA LYS A 358 16.71 -5.64 -2.22
C LYS A 358 17.34 -4.66 -1.25
N ALA A 359 16.81 -3.44 -1.16
CA ALA A 359 17.32 -2.42 -0.26
C ALA A 359 16.81 -2.57 1.18
N PHE A 360 15.87 -3.49 1.45
CA PHE A 360 15.45 -3.80 2.81
C PHE A 360 16.50 -4.64 3.54
N PRO A 361 16.71 -4.40 4.85
CA PRO A 361 17.57 -5.26 5.64
C PRO A 361 16.91 -6.62 5.86
N PHE A 362 17.72 -7.63 6.21
CA PHE A 362 17.26 -8.99 6.56
C PHE A 362 16.56 -9.79 5.44
N VAL A 363 16.53 -9.28 4.21
CA VAL A 363 16.02 -10.01 3.04
C VAL A 363 17.13 -10.80 2.35
N ARG A 364 16.80 -12.01 1.86
CA ARG A 364 17.71 -12.81 1.03
C ARG A 364 17.72 -12.28 -0.41
N GLN A 365 18.57 -11.30 -0.68
CA GLN A 365 18.63 -10.63 -1.99
C GLN A 365 18.84 -11.58 -3.18
N SER A 366 19.54 -12.70 -2.97
CA SER A 366 19.77 -13.73 -4.00
C SER A 366 18.49 -14.40 -4.49
N PHE A 367 17.40 -14.37 -3.71
CA PHE A 367 16.12 -14.92 -4.10
C PHE A 367 15.22 -13.89 -4.78
N ILE A 368 15.61 -12.62 -4.77
CA ILE A 368 14.79 -11.54 -5.30
C ILE A 368 15.26 -11.17 -6.71
N THR A 369 14.36 -11.28 -7.67
CA THR A 369 14.54 -10.77 -9.03
C THR A 369 13.53 -9.65 -9.26
N GLU A 370 14.03 -8.43 -9.44
CA GLU A 370 13.18 -7.27 -9.70
C GLU A 370 13.27 -6.90 -11.18
N ILE A 371 12.11 -6.72 -11.81
CA ILE A 371 12.00 -6.57 -13.26
C ILE A 371 11.30 -5.26 -13.58
N ASP A 372 11.97 -4.37 -14.29
CA ASP A 372 11.30 -3.27 -14.98
C ASP A 372 10.58 -3.84 -16.22
N MET A 373 9.25 -3.90 -16.15
CA MET A 373 8.43 -4.45 -17.23
C MET A 373 8.50 -3.64 -18.52
N SER A 374 9.00 -2.40 -18.49
CA SER A 374 9.22 -1.59 -19.69
C SER A 374 10.51 -1.96 -20.44
N ALA A 375 11.44 -2.67 -19.79
CA ALA A 375 12.80 -2.91 -20.29
C ALA A 375 13.07 -4.38 -20.65
N VAL A 376 12.13 -5.30 -20.43
CA VAL A 376 12.35 -6.75 -20.60
C VAL A 376 11.34 -7.35 -21.57
N SER A 377 11.79 -8.26 -22.43
CA SER A 377 10.88 -9.00 -23.31
C SER A 377 10.07 -10.03 -22.52
N THR A 378 8.75 -10.02 -22.74
CA THR A 378 7.80 -10.96 -22.12
C THR A 378 8.23 -12.41 -22.27
N LYS A 379 8.66 -12.81 -23.47
CA LYS A 379 9.07 -14.20 -23.76
C LYS A 379 10.28 -14.62 -22.92
N LYS A 380 11.30 -13.76 -22.81
CA LYS A 380 12.50 -14.04 -22.01
C LYS A 380 12.16 -14.12 -20.52
N LEU A 381 11.33 -13.20 -20.04
CA LEU A 381 10.89 -13.20 -18.65
C LEU A 381 10.11 -14.46 -18.29
N ILE A 382 9.15 -14.89 -19.12
CA ILE A 382 8.39 -16.12 -18.90
C ILE A 382 9.33 -17.33 -18.86
N SER A 383 10.27 -17.44 -19.81
CA SER A 383 11.27 -18.53 -19.79
C SER A 383 12.04 -18.56 -18.47
N ASN A 384 12.59 -17.42 -18.05
CA ASN A 384 13.35 -17.33 -16.80
C ASN A 384 12.53 -17.75 -15.57
N ILE A 385 11.26 -17.34 -15.50
CA ILE A 385 10.36 -17.72 -14.41
C ILE A 385 10.12 -19.24 -14.42
N VAL A 386 9.83 -19.82 -15.58
CA VAL A 386 9.60 -21.26 -15.75
C VAL A 386 10.84 -22.06 -15.38
N ASP A 387 12.02 -21.66 -15.87
CA ASP A 387 13.29 -22.33 -15.58
C ASP A 387 13.60 -22.30 -14.08
N THR A 388 13.34 -21.16 -13.41
CA THR A 388 13.49 -21.02 -11.96
C THR A 388 12.50 -21.91 -11.20
N ALA A 389 11.27 -22.03 -11.67
CA ALA A 389 10.27 -22.93 -11.07
C ALA A 389 10.56 -24.42 -11.35
N LEU A 390 11.41 -24.74 -12.32
CA LEU A 390 11.84 -26.11 -12.59
C LEU A 390 13.10 -26.51 -11.84
N ALA A 391 13.93 -25.54 -11.45
CA ALA A 391 15.11 -25.79 -10.64
C ALA A 391 14.71 -26.53 -9.36
N LYS A 392 15.45 -27.60 -9.02
CA LYS A 392 15.25 -28.29 -7.74
C LYS A 392 15.44 -27.27 -6.62
N LYS A 393 14.54 -27.25 -5.62
CA LYS A 393 14.79 -26.52 -4.37
C LYS A 393 16.14 -27.03 -3.86
N ALA A 394 17.15 -26.15 -3.84
CA ALA A 394 18.38 -26.46 -3.14
C ALA A 394 17.97 -26.74 -1.69
N SER A 395 18.28 -27.94 -1.19
CA SER A 395 18.07 -28.30 0.20
C SER A 395 18.77 -27.23 1.05
N ILE A 396 17.99 -26.48 1.83
CA ILE A 396 18.51 -25.55 2.84
C ILE A 396 18.87 -26.36 4.07
#